data_AF-A0A842SRS7-F1
#
_entry.id   AF-A0A842SRS7-F1
#
_cell.length_a   1.000
_cell.length_b   1.000
_cell.length_c   1.000
_cell.angle_alpha   90.00
_cell.angle_beta   90.00
_cell.angle_gamma   90.00
#
_symmetry.space_group_name_H-M   'P 1'
#
loop_
_entity.id
_entity.type
_entity.pdbx_description
1 polymer ?
#
loop_
_entity_poly.entity_id
_entity_poly.type
_entity_poly.pdbx_seq_one_letter_code
_entity_poly.pdbx_strand_id
1 'polypeptide(L)'
;MTRRAQVQQVFVYLSAILVIGFVVLFGYRMVDKILDQQCEVSEHSFMGSLEDAIDRNVHAQSVTDVAVPAPCKYQQLCFVDARVVEGSSTFNNIDNSLKATNAVMWGNAMDDIEWNVYLLIPGKETKPIMFDDRITTTEKPIGTAEKAHLCINASLGEFVFWVKGKGDGVYLYADER
;
A
#
# COMPACT_ATOMS: atom_id res chain seq x y z
N MET A 1 -49.50 -46.26 -15.45
CA MET A 1 -48.04 -46.50 -15.28
C MET A 1 -47.18 -45.22 -15.23
N THR A 2 -47.74 -44.02 -14.99
CA THR A 2 -47.00 -42.74 -15.15
C THR A 2 -46.44 -42.12 -13.87
N ARG A 3 -46.92 -42.51 -12.67
CA ARG A 3 -46.47 -41.89 -11.39
C ARG A 3 -45.01 -42.17 -11.04
N ARG A 4 -44.44 -43.33 -11.39
CA ARG A 4 -43.04 -43.66 -11.06
C ARG A 4 -42.03 -42.82 -11.87
N ALA A 5 -42.36 -42.47 -13.12
CA ALA A 5 -41.50 -41.65 -13.97
C ALA A 5 -41.43 -40.19 -13.49
N GLN A 6 -42.52 -39.64 -12.97
CA GLN A 6 -42.56 -38.26 -12.44
C GLN A 6 -41.69 -38.08 -11.20
N VAL A 7 -41.63 -39.07 -10.30
CA VAL A 7 -40.79 -39.01 -9.09
C VAL A 7 -39.29 -39.00 -9.45
N GLN A 8 -38.90 -39.75 -10.48
CA GLN A 8 -37.50 -39.81 -10.93
C GLN A 8 -37.03 -38.46 -11.50
N GLN A 9 -37.88 -37.75 -12.25
CA GLN A 9 -37.54 -36.44 -12.79
C GLN A 9 -37.31 -35.40 -11.69
N VAL A 10 -38.20 -35.34 -10.68
CA VAL A 10 -38.06 -34.40 -9.56
C VAL A 10 -36.76 -34.66 -8.78
N PHE A 11 -36.41 -35.92 -8.55
CA PHE A 11 -35.17 -36.27 -7.87
C PHE A 11 -33.93 -35.81 -8.65
N VAL A 12 -33.92 -35.97 -9.98
CA VAL A 12 -32.81 -35.50 -10.84
C VAL A 12 -32.65 -33.99 -10.74
N TYR A 13 -33.74 -33.21 -10.82
CA TYR A 13 -33.66 -31.75 -10.69
C TYR A 13 -33.15 -31.31 -9.32
N LEU A 14 -33.60 -31.98 -8.24
CA LEU A 14 -33.15 -31.67 -6.88
C LEU A 14 -31.64 -31.98 -6.72
N SER A 15 -31.18 -33.10 -7.27
CA SER A 15 -29.75 -33.44 -7.27
C SER A 15 -28.90 -32.44 -8.08
N ALA A 16 -29.40 -31.98 -9.22
CA ALA A 16 -28.72 -30.99 -10.04
C ALA A 16 -28.56 -29.65 -9.30
N ILE A 17 -29.61 -29.19 -8.62
CA ILE A 17 -29.56 -27.96 -7.81
C ILE A 17 -28.55 -28.10 -6.66
N LEU A 18 -28.51 -29.25 -5.99
CA LEU A 18 -27.52 -29.50 -4.93
C LEU A 18 -26.09 -29.45 -5.47
N VAL A 19 -25.81 -30.09 -6.62
CA VAL A 19 -24.48 -30.08 -7.24
C VAL A 19 -24.08 -28.66 -7.63
N ILE A 20 -24.98 -27.89 -8.26
CA ILE A 20 -24.72 -26.48 -8.61
C ILE A 20 -24.44 -25.66 -7.35
N GLY A 21 -25.25 -25.83 -6.30
CA GLY A 21 -25.06 -25.15 -5.01
C GLY A 21 -23.69 -25.45 -4.40
N PHE A 22 -23.25 -26.72 -4.44
CA PHE A 22 -21.93 -27.11 -3.98
C PHE A 22 -20.80 -26.49 -4.82
N VAL A 23 -20.90 -26.51 -6.15
CA VAL A 23 -19.88 -25.92 -7.03
C VAL A 23 -19.76 -24.42 -6.80
N VAL A 24 -20.87 -23.69 -6.66
CA VAL A 24 -20.84 -22.25 -6.38
C VAL A 24 -20.23 -21.96 -5.01
N LEU A 25 -20.63 -22.70 -3.97
CA LEU A 25 -20.15 -22.48 -2.61
C LEU A 25 -18.65 -22.77 -2.45
N PHE A 26 -18.17 -23.87 -3.04
CA PHE A 26 -16.74 -24.20 -3.01
C PHE A 26 -15.92 -23.34 -3.97
N GLY A 27 -16.47 -23.03 -5.15
CA GLY A 27 -15.83 -22.19 -6.15
C GLY A 27 -15.54 -20.79 -5.61
N TYR A 28 -16.52 -20.14 -4.97
CA TYR A 28 -16.33 -18.80 -4.40
C TYR A 28 -15.21 -18.75 -3.35
N ARG A 29 -15.20 -19.69 -2.40
CA ARG A 29 -14.15 -19.76 -1.37
C ARG A 29 -12.75 -20.02 -1.93
N MET A 30 -12.65 -20.78 -3.03
CA MET A 30 -11.37 -21.02 -3.68
C MET A 30 -10.87 -19.76 -4.38
N VAL A 31 -11.76 -19.02 -5.05
CA VAL A 31 -11.41 -17.75 -5.70
C VAL A 31 -10.94 -16.72 -4.67
N ASP A 32 -11.64 -16.55 -3.55
CA ASP A 32 -11.23 -15.62 -2.48
C ASP A 32 -9.83 -15.93 -1.96
N LYS A 33 -9.52 -17.21 -1.72
CA LYS A 33 -8.17 -17.63 -1.27
C LYS A 33 -7.09 -17.34 -2.31
N ILE A 34 -7.37 -17.56 -3.58
CA ILE A 34 -6.42 -17.28 -4.66
C ILE A 34 -6.17 -15.78 -4.75
N LEU A 35 -7.22 -14.96 -4.63
CA LEU A 35 -7.08 -13.50 -4.62
C LEU A 35 -6.25 -13.03 -3.42
N ASP A 36 -6.49 -13.56 -2.22
CA ASP A 36 -5.71 -13.21 -1.05
C ASP A 36 -4.22 -13.59 -1.19
N GLN A 37 -3.92 -14.78 -1.74
CA GLN A 37 -2.55 -15.19 -2.03
C GLN A 37 -1.87 -14.31 -3.09
N GLN A 38 -2.60 -13.94 -4.15
CA GLN A 38 -2.07 -13.01 -5.16
C GLN A 38 -1.74 -11.64 -4.54
N CYS A 39 -2.54 -11.21 -3.58
CA CYS A 39 -2.33 -9.94 -2.89
C CYS A 39 -1.09 -9.95 -1.99
N GLU A 40 -0.81 -11.05 -1.30
CA GLU A 40 0.43 -11.23 -0.53
C GLU A 40 1.66 -11.18 -1.45
N VAL A 41 1.62 -11.87 -2.60
CA VAL A 41 2.69 -11.82 -3.59
C VAL A 41 2.86 -10.42 -4.18
N SER A 42 1.74 -9.73 -4.46
CA SER A 42 1.76 -8.36 -4.96
C SER A 42 2.40 -7.39 -3.97
N GLU A 43 2.22 -7.61 -2.67
CA GLU A 43 2.84 -6.80 -1.63
C GLU A 43 4.36 -6.99 -1.59
N HIS A 44 4.83 -8.23 -1.64
CA HIS A 44 6.27 -8.50 -1.74
C HIS A 44 6.90 -7.93 -3.01
N SER A 45 6.20 -8.06 -4.16
CA SER A 45 6.65 -7.47 -5.42
C SER A 45 6.67 -5.94 -5.35
N PHE A 46 5.72 -5.33 -4.65
CA PHE A 46 5.67 -3.90 -4.44
C PHE A 46 6.87 -3.41 -3.61
N MET A 47 7.15 -4.07 -2.48
CA MET A 47 8.30 -3.71 -1.63
C MET A 47 9.62 -3.75 -2.40
N GLY A 48 9.86 -4.84 -3.15
CA GLY A 48 11.08 -4.94 -3.99
C GLY A 48 11.13 -3.89 -5.10
N SER A 49 9.99 -3.56 -5.72
CA SER A 49 9.94 -2.51 -6.75
C SER A 49 10.18 -1.11 -6.16
N LEU A 50 9.72 -0.86 -4.94
CA LEU A 50 9.92 0.40 -4.23
C LEU A 50 11.38 0.56 -3.79
N GLU A 51 11.97 -0.49 -3.21
CA GLU A 51 13.39 -0.53 -2.83
C GLU A 51 14.29 -0.29 -4.06
N ASP A 52 14.04 -1.02 -5.16
CA ASP A 52 14.71 -0.80 -6.44
C ASP A 52 14.56 0.64 -6.94
N ALA A 53 13.38 1.23 -6.80
CA ALA A 53 13.12 2.59 -7.24
C ALA A 53 13.87 3.62 -6.38
N ILE A 54 13.98 3.42 -5.07
CA ILE A 54 14.77 4.27 -4.19
C ILE A 54 16.25 4.14 -4.59
N ASP A 55 16.78 2.92 -4.63
CA ASP A 55 18.19 2.63 -4.93
C ASP A 55 18.66 3.25 -6.25
N ARG A 56 17.85 3.12 -7.31
CA ARG A 56 18.19 3.68 -8.62
C ARG A 56 18.21 5.20 -8.63
N ASN A 57 17.46 5.85 -7.73
CA ASN A 57 17.31 7.30 -7.71
C ASN A 57 18.14 8.01 -6.63
N VAL A 58 18.79 7.30 -5.70
CA VAL A 58 19.71 7.91 -4.69
C VAL A 58 20.76 8.81 -5.33
N HIS A 59 21.29 8.44 -6.49
CA HIS A 59 22.32 9.20 -7.21
C HIS A 59 21.77 10.09 -8.33
N ALA A 60 20.46 10.12 -8.55
CA ALA A 60 19.84 10.92 -9.61
C ALA A 60 19.82 12.40 -9.23
N GLN A 61 20.61 13.23 -9.92
CA GLN A 61 20.65 14.68 -9.66
C GLN A 61 19.42 15.43 -10.20
N SER A 62 18.70 14.81 -11.14
CA SER A 62 17.44 15.30 -11.70
C SER A 62 16.23 14.75 -10.95
N VAL A 63 15.12 15.48 -10.99
CA VAL A 63 13.82 14.98 -10.55
C VAL A 63 13.34 13.94 -11.57
N THR A 64 12.94 12.77 -11.10
CA THR A 64 12.46 11.65 -11.91
C THR A 64 11.07 11.23 -11.47
N ASP A 65 10.19 10.99 -12.44
CA ASP A 65 8.87 10.38 -12.25
C ASP A 65 9.07 8.88 -11.92
N VAL A 66 8.59 8.45 -10.75
CA VAL A 66 8.59 7.06 -10.33
C VAL A 66 7.15 6.58 -10.21
N ALA A 67 6.84 5.49 -10.92
CA ALA A 67 5.58 4.79 -10.82
C ALA A 67 5.85 3.38 -10.28
N VAL A 68 5.20 3.04 -9.16
CA VAL A 68 5.30 1.71 -8.54
C VAL A 68 3.90 1.09 -8.48
N PRO A 69 3.71 -0.17 -8.93
CA PRO A 69 2.39 -0.80 -8.93
C PRO A 69 1.84 -0.93 -7.51
N ALA A 70 0.64 -0.42 -7.27
CA ALA A 70 0.02 -0.46 -5.95
C ALA A 70 -0.36 -1.90 -5.58
N PRO A 71 0.00 -2.39 -4.39
CA PRO A 71 -0.43 -3.69 -3.93
C PRO A 71 -1.94 -3.71 -3.66
N CYS A 72 -2.54 -4.90 -3.78
CA CYS A 72 -3.97 -5.07 -3.60
C CYS A 72 -4.54 -4.35 -2.36
N LYS A 73 -5.76 -3.82 -2.48
CA LYS A 73 -6.58 -3.26 -1.38
C LYS A 73 -6.04 -1.94 -0.81
N TYR A 74 -4.76 -1.64 -0.94
CA TYR A 74 -4.16 -0.38 -0.48
C TYR A 74 -4.44 0.75 -1.47
N GLN A 75 -4.75 1.91 -0.93
CA GLN A 75 -5.12 3.10 -1.71
C GLN A 75 -4.14 4.25 -1.50
N GLN A 76 -3.31 4.17 -0.45
CA GLN A 76 -2.38 5.22 -0.08
C GLN A 76 -1.03 4.62 0.31
N LEU A 77 0.03 5.26 -0.17
CA LEU A 77 1.42 5.02 0.22
C LEU A 77 1.90 6.24 0.99
N CYS A 78 2.28 6.08 2.25
CA CYS A 78 2.75 7.16 3.07
C CYS A 78 4.21 6.96 3.46
N PHE A 79 4.98 8.03 3.35
CA PHE A 79 6.36 8.16 3.78
C PHE A 79 6.41 9.08 4.98
N VAL A 80 7.22 8.74 5.97
CA VAL A 80 7.60 9.59 7.09
C VAL A 80 9.08 9.91 6.90
N ASP A 81 9.49 11.14 7.19
CA ASP A 81 10.90 11.52 7.09
C ASP A 81 11.73 10.68 8.07
N ALA A 82 12.83 10.07 7.62
CA ALA A 82 13.68 9.24 8.47
C ALA A 82 14.17 10.00 9.72
N ARG A 83 14.47 11.30 9.57
CA ARG A 83 14.94 12.15 10.66
C ARG A 83 13.88 12.34 11.75
N VAL A 84 12.59 12.23 11.40
CA VAL A 84 11.49 12.28 12.37
C VAL A 84 11.49 11.02 13.23
N VAL A 85 11.68 9.86 12.61
CA VAL A 85 11.71 8.56 13.29
C VAL A 85 12.91 8.46 14.23
N GLU A 86 14.09 8.90 13.78
CA GLU A 86 15.34 8.92 14.58
C GLU A 86 15.36 9.97 15.71
N GLY A 87 14.24 10.68 15.95
CA GLY A 87 14.14 11.67 17.03
C GLY A 87 14.92 12.96 16.78
N SER A 88 15.14 13.35 15.52
CA SER A 88 15.81 14.62 15.20
C SER A 88 15.01 15.81 15.72
N SER A 89 15.65 16.60 16.59
CA SER A 89 15.10 17.84 17.18
C SER A 89 14.65 18.90 16.15
N THR A 90 15.04 18.76 14.88
CA THR A 90 14.59 19.63 13.79
C THR A 90 13.08 19.55 13.57
N PHE A 91 12.46 18.42 13.92
CA PHE A 91 11.03 18.19 13.86
C PHE A 91 10.37 18.21 15.25
N ASN A 92 10.88 19.02 16.19
CA ASN A 92 10.29 19.17 17.54
C ASN A 92 8.79 19.52 17.54
N ASN A 93 8.25 20.00 16.42
CA ASN A 93 6.83 19.94 16.13
C ASN A 93 6.61 18.84 15.10
N ILE A 94 6.58 17.57 15.53
CA ILE A 94 6.01 16.50 14.70
C ILE A 94 4.60 16.97 14.45
N ASP A 95 4.40 17.45 13.23
CA ASP A 95 3.28 18.27 12.87
C ASP A 95 2.00 17.55 13.31
N ASN A 96 1.09 18.26 13.99
CA ASN A 96 -0.22 17.70 14.35
C ASN A 96 -0.94 17.12 13.12
N SER A 97 -0.51 17.53 11.90
CA SER A 97 -0.89 16.89 10.65
C SER A 97 -0.59 15.39 10.60
N LEU A 98 0.56 14.88 11.07
CA LEU A 98 0.84 13.43 11.05
C LEU A 98 -0.14 12.67 11.94
N LYS A 99 -0.39 13.19 13.15
CA LYS A 99 -1.38 12.62 14.08
C LYS A 99 -2.80 12.69 13.51
N ALA A 100 -3.14 13.77 12.80
CA ALA A 100 -4.43 13.95 12.15
C ALA A 100 -4.60 13.01 10.94
N THR A 101 -3.51 12.76 10.20
CA THR A 101 -3.48 11.83 9.06
C THR A 101 -3.62 10.39 9.55
N ASN A 102 -2.78 9.98 10.52
CA ASN A 102 -2.78 8.60 10.99
C ASN A 102 -2.15 8.45 12.39
N ALA A 103 -2.96 8.00 13.35
CA ALA A 103 -2.50 7.78 14.73
C ALA A 103 -1.47 6.65 14.86
N VAL A 104 -1.51 5.63 13.99
CA VAL A 104 -0.55 4.51 14.01
C VAL A 104 0.82 4.98 13.52
N MET A 105 0.87 5.72 12.40
CA MET A 105 2.13 6.30 11.93
C MET A 105 2.75 7.24 12.96
N TRP A 106 1.91 8.08 13.60
CA TRP A 106 2.36 8.97 14.66
C TRP A 106 2.88 8.21 15.88
N GLY A 107 2.18 7.16 16.33
CA GLY A 107 2.63 6.31 17.43
C GLY A 107 3.96 5.65 17.12
N ASN A 108 4.10 5.01 15.96
CA ASN A 108 5.34 4.36 15.55
C ASN A 108 6.52 5.33 15.46
N ALA A 109 6.30 6.53 14.92
CA ALA A 109 7.34 7.56 14.84
C ALA A 109 7.76 8.09 16.23
N MET A 110 6.87 8.08 17.22
CA MET A 110 7.16 8.52 18.59
C MET A 110 7.79 7.43 19.45
N ASP A 111 7.48 6.17 19.15
CA ASP A 111 7.96 5.00 19.88
C ASP A 111 9.32 4.50 19.35
N ASP A 112 9.99 5.28 18.49
CA ASP A 112 11.28 4.95 17.84
C ASP A 112 11.23 3.59 17.12
N ILE A 113 10.08 3.27 16.53
CA ILE A 113 9.91 2.05 15.75
C ILE A 113 10.43 2.34 14.35
N GLU A 114 11.46 1.59 13.93
CA GLU A 114 12.13 1.66 12.63
C GLU A 114 11.18 1.30 11.47
N TRP A 115 10.19 2.15 11.18
CA TRP A 115 9.35 2.11 10.00
C TRP A 115 9.06 3.54 9.56
N ASN A 116 9.36 3.84 8.31
CA ASN A 116 9.08 5.15 7.73
C ASN A 116 8.32 5.06 6.40
N VAL A 117 7.94 3.84 5.98
CA VAL A 117 7.08 3.61 4.82
C VAL A 117 5.87 2.77 5.23
N TYR A 118 4.69 3.23 4.84
CA TYR A 118 3.40 2.69 5.25
C TYR A 118 2.45 2.53 4.07
N LEU A 119 1.70 1.43 4.07
CA LEU A 119 0.56 1.22 3.19
C LEU A 119 -0.74 1.41 3.95
N LEU A 120 -1.66 2.19 3.37
CA LEU A 120 -2.91 2.57 4.03
C LEU A 120 -4.13 2.16 3.21
N ILE A 121 -5.13 1.67 3.94
CA ILE A 121 -6.53 1.61 3.52
C ILE A 121 -7.26 2.69 4.34
N PRO A 122 -7.62 3.85 3.75
CA PRO A 122 -8.20 4.97 4.47
C PRO A 122 -9.36 4.56 5.39
N GLY A 123 -9.24 4.89 6.68
CA GLY A 123 -10.24 4.58 7.70
C GLY A 123 -10.34 3.11 8.13
N LYS A 124 -9.47 2.22 7.64
CA LYS A 124 -9.52 0.79 7.95
C LYS A 124 -8.23 0.22 8.50
N GLU A 125 -7.12 0.37 7.78
CA GLU A 125 -5.88 -0.35 8.08
C GLU A 125 -4.66 0.49 7.73
N THR A 126 -3.60 0.33 8.52
CA THR A 126 -2.29 0.95 8.29
C THR A 126 -1.22 -0.07 8.57
N LYS A 127 -0.45 -0.40 7.54
CA LYS A 127 0.54 -1.46 7.58
C LYS A 127 1.95 -0.86 7.36
N PRO A 128 2.86 -0.97 8.35
CA PRO A 128 4.26 -0.64 8.12
C PRO A 128 4.86 -1.68 7.17
N ILE A 129 5.69 -1.24 6.23
CA ILE A 129 6.29 -2.14 5.23
C ILE A 129 7.82 -2.14 5.23
N MET A 130 8.45 -0.99 5.36
CA MET A 130 9.92 -0.88 5.35
C MET A 130 10.40 0.36 6.08
N PHE A 131 11.68 0.34 6.40
CA PHE A 131 12.45 1.50 6.84
C PHE A 131 13.60 1.74 5.89
N ASP A 132 13.83 3.00 5.56
CA ASP A 132 14.96 3.45 4.76
C ASP A 132 15.40 4.83 5.24
N ASP A 133 16.60 4.89 5.83
CA ASP A 133 17.20 6.10 6.39
C ASP A 133 17.46 7.20 5.36
N ARG A 134 17.47 6.84 4.06
CA ARG A 134 17.70 7.78 2.96
C ARG A 134 16.44 8.58 2.61
N ILE A 135 15.26 8.19 3.09
CA ILE A 135 14.00 8.85 2.72
C ILE A 135 13.81 10.17 3.46
N THR A 136 13.70 11.25 2.69
CA THR A 136 13.38 12.60 3.13
C THR A 136 12.11 13.09 2.43
N THR A 137 11.14 13.63 3.17
CA THR A 137 9.86 14.08 2.61
C THR A 137 9.77 15.59 2.46
N THR A 138 9.31 16.07 1.31
CA THR A 138 9.19 17.51 1.05
C THR A 138 8.00 17.84 0.14
N GLU A 139 7.44 19.04 0.30
CA GLU A 139 6.24 19.45 -0.41
C GLU A 139 6.51 19.89 -1.86
N LYS A 140 7.68 20.48 -2.17
CA LYS A 140 8.00 20.96 -3.52
C LYS A 140 9.45 20.73 -3.92
N PRO A 141 9.72 20.55 -5.24
CA PRO A 141 11.06 20.30 -5.79
C PRO A 141 12.11 21.36 -5.42
N ILE A 142 11.71 22.58 -5.06
CA ILE A 142 12.61 23.71 -4.82
C ILE A 142 12.06 24.63 -3.71
N GLY A 143 12.74 24.68 -2.56
CA GLY A 143 12.70 25.83 -1.64
C GLY A 143 11.50 25.97 -0.69
N THR A 144 10.67 24.94 -0.49
CA THR A 144 9.57 24.95 0.50
C THR A 144 9.91 24.20 1.78
N ALA A 145 9.11 24.45 2.82
CA ALA A 145 9.23 23.79 4.12
C ALA A 145 9.20 22.26 3.99
N GLU A 146 10.11 21.62 4.71
CA GLU A 146 10.13 20.16 4.87
C GLU A 146 8.85 19.73 5.60
N LYS A 147 8.21 18.65 5.12
CA LYS A 147 7.08 18.03 5.80
C LYS A 147 7.57 16.80 6.53
N ALA A 148 7.01 16.52 7.69
CA ALA A 148 7.32 15.30 8.45
C ALA A 148 6.84 14.02 7.74
N HIS A 149 5.88 14.13 6.81
CA HIS A 149 5.34 13.01 6.07
C HIS A 149 4.81 13.42 4.68
N LEU A 150 4.67 12.43 3.81
CA LEU A 150 4.12 12.53 2.47
C LEU A 150 3.22 11.32 2.19
N CYS A 151 1.94 11.54 1.85
CA CYS A 151 1.04 10.46 1.45
C CYS A 151 0.62 10.63 -0.01
N ILE A 152 0.73 9.55 -0.78
CA ILE A 152 0.41 9.49 -2.21
C ILE A 152 -0.78 8.55 -2.39
N ASN A 153 -1.81 9.00 -3.09
CA ASN A 153 -2.94 8.16 -3.46
C ASN A 153 -2.58 7.30 -4.67
N ALA A 154 -3.06 6.06 -4.70
CA ALA A 154 -2.98 5.22 -5.88
C ALA A 154 -3.85 5.80 -7.01
N SER A 155 -3.28 5.95 -8.19
CA SER A 155 -3.97 6.34 -9.41
C SER A 155 -3.76 5.25 -10.46
N LEU A 156 -4.84 4.78 -11.08
CA LEU A 156 -4.78 3.71 -12.10
C LEU A 156 -4.06 2.42 -11.65
N GLY A 157 -4.04 2.13 -10.34
CA GLY A 157 -3.36 0.96 -9.79
C GLY A 157 -1.87 1.14 -9.55
N GLU A 158 -1.36 2.38 -9.59
CA GLU A 158 0.04 2.71 -9.34
C GLU A 158 0.15 3.86 -8.33
N PHE A 159 1.23 3.90 -7.57
CA PHE A 159 1.67 5.08 -6.84
C PHE A 159 2.66 5.85 -7.70
N VAL A 160 2.30 7.08 -8.04
CA VAL A 160 3.15 7.97 -8.84
C VAL A 160 3.65 9.09 -7.94
N PHE A 161 4.96 9.28 -7.91
CA PHE A 161 5.61 10.32 -7.13
C PHE A 161 6.93 10.74 -7.76
N TRP A 162 7.38 11.94 -7.42
CA TRP A 162 8.67 12.43 -7.89
C TRP A 162 9.76 12.11 -6.90
N VAL A 163 10.93 11.79 -7.45
CA VAL A 163 12.10 11.42 -6.67
C VAL A 163 13.29 12.24 -7.14
N LYS A 164 14.07 12.76 -6.17
CA LYS A 164 15.34 13.42 -6.45
C LYS A 164 16.42 12.92 -5.50
N GLY A 165 17.48 12.36 -6.05
CA GLY A 165 18.68 11.99 -5.30
C GLY A 165 19.51 13.21 -4.90
N LYS A 166 20.08 13.16 -3.71
CA LYS A 166 21.01 14.18 -3.22
C LYS A 166 22.19 13.54 -2.48
N GLY A 167 22.87 12.61 -3.13
CA GLY A 167 24.11 12.03 -2.62
C GLY A 167 23.87 10.99 -1.53
N ASP A 168 23.47 11.43 -0.34
CA ASP A 168 23.24 10.63 0.86
C ASP A 168 21.76 10.31 1.11
N GLY A 169 20.84 10.96 0.40
CA GLY A 169 19.41 10.75 0.57
C GLY A 169 18.57 10.92 -0.69
N VAL A 170 17.29 10.59 -0.57
CA VAL A 170 16.26 10.66 -1.58
C VAL A 170 15.14 11.58 -1.10
N TYR A 171 14.83 12.59 -1.91
CA TYR A 171 13.76 13.54 -1.64
C TYR A 171 12.53 13.12 -2.44
N LEU A 172 11.43 12.90 -1.72
CA LEU A 172 10.14 12.51 -2.29
C LEU A 172 9.20 13.71 -2.37
N TYR A 173 8.46 13.80 -3.48
CA TYR A 173 7.44 14.82 -3.71
C TYR A 173 6.13 14.20 -4.20
N ALA A 174 4.99 14.77 -3.79
CA ALA A 174 3.69 14.40 -4.36
C ALA A 174 3.61 14.82 -5.83
N ASP A 175 3.05 13.94 -6.67
CA ASP A 175 2.57 14.35 -7.99
C ASP A 175 1.20 15.04 -7.81
N GLU A 176 1.08 16.30 -8.20
CA GLU A 176 -0.16 17.10 -8.09
C GLU A 176 -1.06 16.97 -9.34
N ARG A 177 -0.82 15.97 -10.21
CA ARG A 177 -1.59 15.77 -11.46
C ARG A 177 -2.99 15.20 -11.26
#